data_AF-A0A2W5FB03-F1
#
_entry.id   AF-A0A2W5FB03-F1
#
_cell.length_a   1.000
_cell.length_b   1.000
_cell.length_c   1.000
_cell.angle_alpha   90.00
_cell.angle_beta   90.00
_cell.angle_gamma   90.00
#
_symmetry.space_group_name_H-M   'P 1'
#
loop_
_entity.id
_entity.type
_entity.pdbx_description
1 polymer ?
#
loop_
_entity_poly.entity_id
_entity_poly.type
_entity_poly.pdbx_seq_one_letter_code
_entity_poly.pdbx_strand_id
1 'polypeptide(L)'
;MKFRIGIFILLTCFSFGCGNGQTNTQKNNSSNTKYSSSNTENITIVNWNIEWFGSSKNGPKDLDLQETNVQKVLQYLNANLYGLCEIVDVDRFSKVTKQLGDQYGFVVSDYAAGVKNRDSKNWNEAQKMAFVYDKNVFSNVRTRAFMQRSGRASYNFSNGRYPFLLEATMAQNGKSISIAVLLIHAKAGADNNSYTRRQQAANEMADSIQTILKDKPLIMMGDFNDVLQNSIAGKNMVSPYNALLQNGNIGLTLKVTASGGSTLDYPTVIDNQIINPLLASYYVKGSIAIRKDIINTVSDFKNGKTSDHYPVSSTYDLSKRAVAANDVLPTTQTKVTPLPKQTNKSANTSSNFVELASANFKDAIEITVSERKENLQFVLYDQSDKKVLSVHRKYIDPSKSFFLRCKELPNSNYTLVVFCEGNKNVFTVMKD
;
A
#
# COMPACT_ATOMS: atom_id res chain seq x y z
N MET A 1 39.08 -42.93 -52.12
CA MET A 1 39.26 -44.32 -51.64
C MET A 1 38.46 -44.42 -50.34
N LYS A 2 37.26 -44.99 -50.21
CA LYS A 2 36.48 -46.09 -50.84
C LYS A 2 35.01 -45.60 -51.02
N PHE A 3 34.36 -45.67 -52.19
CA PHE A 3 33.51 -46.75 -52.74
C PHE A 3 32.35 -47.17 -51.80
N ARG A 4 31.06 -47.33 -52.17
CA ARG A 4 30.33 -47.34 -53.46
C ARG A 4 28.81 -47.59 -53.18
N ILE A 5 27.96 -47.40 -54.21
CA ILE A 5 26.64 -48.04 -54.49
C ILE A 5 25.41 -47.32 -53.88
N GLY A 6 24.32 -47.02 -54.61
CA GLY A 6 23.94 -47.45 -55.95
C GLY A 6 22.67 -46.76 -56.48
N ILE A 7 22.51 -46.95 -57.78
CA ILE A 7 21.52 -46.48 -58.75
C ILE A 7 20.22 -47.33 -58.70
N PHE A 8 19.02 -46.74 -58.85
CA PHE A 8 18.10 -46.84 -60.03
C PHE A 8 16.59 -46.60 -59.72
N ILE A 9 15.95 -45.76 -60.56
CA ILE A 9 14.59 -45.83 -61.16
C ILE A 9 13.35 -46.03 -60.25
N LEU A 10 12.38 -45.10 -60.33
CA LEU A 10 11.11 -45.33 -61.07
C LEU A 10 10.27 -44.03 -61.21
N LEU A 11 9.83 -43.81 -62.45
CA LEU A 11 8.83 -42.86 -62.94
C LEU A 11 7.42 -43.31 -62.48
N THR A 12 6.49 -42.41 -62.12
CA THR A 12 5.12 -42.33 -62.70
C THR A 12 4.20 -41.30 -62.02
N CYS A 13 3.68 -40.40 -62.87
CA CYS A 13 2.29 -39.93 -63.05
C CYS A 13 1.43 -39.30 -61.92
N PHE A 14 1.05 -38.05 -62.22
CA PHE A 14 -0.19 -37.30 -61.96
C PHE A 14 -1.38 -38.00 -61.28
N SER A 15 -2.06 -37.27 -60.38
CA SER A 15 -3.50 -36.95 -60.43
C SER A 15 -3.90 -35.86 -59.43
N PHE A 16 -4.70 -34.90 -59.87
CA PHE A 16 -5.45 -33.94 -59.06
C PHE A 16 -6.59 -34.63 -58.29
N GLY A 17 -6.90 -34.16 -57.08
CA GLY A 17 -8.13 -34.53 -56.36
C GLY A 17 -8.31 -33.75 -55.05
N CYS A 18 -9.32 -32.88 -55.00
CA CYS A 18 -9.83 -32.24 -53.78
C CYS A 18 -10.61 -33.25 -52.91
N GLY A 19 -10.46 -33.17 -51.58
CA GLY A 19 -11.40 -33.81 -50.64
C GLY A 19 -10.85 -34.06 -49.24
N ASN A 20 -11.31 -33.24 -48.30
CA ASN A 20 -11.32 -33.31 -46.82
C ASN A 20 -10.74 -34.55 -46.09
N GLY A 21 -9.93 -34.27 -45.05
CA GLY A 21 -9.67 -35.19 -43.94
C GLY A 21 -8.39 -34.87 -43.16
N GLN A 22 -8.54 -34.45 -41.91
CA GLN A 22 -7.52 -34.03 -40.94
C GLN A 22 -6.21 -34.83 -40.91
N THR A 23 -5.07 -34.16 -40.75
CA THR A 23 -4.12 -34.47 -39.65
C THR A 23 -3.16 -33.30 -39.38
N ASN A 24 -2.85 -33.17 -38.10
CA ASN A 24 -2.12 -32.13 -37.39
C ASN A 24 -0.76 -31.74 -38.00
N THR A 25 -0.51 -30.43 -38.10
CA THR A 25 0.83 -29.87 -37.91
C THR A 25 0.71 -28.66 -36.99
N GLN A 26 1.21 -28.81 -35.77
CA GLN A 26 1.27 -27.76 -34.75
C GLN A 26 2.14 -26.61 -35.26
N LYS A 27 1.49 -25.54 -35.72
CA LYS A 27 2.09 -24.20 -35.70
C LYS A 27 1.98 -23.69 -34.27
N ASN A 28 3.13 -23.49 -33.64
CA ASN A 28 3.27 -22.69 -32.42
C ASN A 28 2.83 -21.26 -32.72
N ASN A 29 1.53 -21.01 -32.60
CA ASN A 29 1.01 -19.67 -32.43
C ASN A 29 1.29 -19.29 -30.99
N SER A 30 2.33 -18.49 -30.79
CA SER A 30 2.40 -17.57 -29.66
C SER A 30 1.13 -16.73 -29.70
N SER A 31 0.17 -17.07 -28.84
CA SER A 31 -1.01 -16.28 -28.59
C SER A 31 -0.58 -14.94 -28.01
N ASN A 32 -0.36 -13.97 -28.91
CA ASN A 32 -0.64 -12.57 -28.61
C ASN A 32 -2.09 -12.52 -28.17
N THR A 33 -2.31 -12.62 -26.85
CA THR A 33 -3.57 -12.23 -26.24
C THR A 33 -3.74 -10.75 -26.55
N LYS A 34 -4.50 -10.50 -27.61
CA LYS A 34 -5.11 -9.21 -27.94
C LYS A 34 -5.69 -8.70 -26.62
N TYR A 35 -5.07 -7.68 -26.02
CA TYR A 35 -5.63 -7.00 -24.85
C TYR A 35 -7.01 -6.50 -25.28
N SER A 36 -8.03 -7.22 -24.82
CA SER A 36 -9.41 -6.93 -25.13
C SER A 36 -9.73 -5.54 -24.58
N SER A 37 -10.40 -4.76 -25.42
CA SER A 37 -11.10 -3.51 -25.15
C SER A 37 -11.15 -3.08 -23.68
N SER A 38 -10.68 -1.85 -23.40
CA SER A 38 -10.89 -1.11 -22.16
C SER A 38 -12.11 -1.59 -21.39
N ASN A 39 -11.93 -2.02 -20.14
CA ASN A 39 -13.03 -2.46 -19.28
C ASN A 39 -13.89 -1.23 -18.91
N THR A 40 -14.72 -0.77 -19.85
CA THR A 40 -15.59 0.40 -19.69
C THR A 40 -16.92 0.03 -19.05
N GLU A 41 -17.15 -1.25 -18.73
CA GLU A 41 -18.33 -1.67 -17.98
C GLU A 41 -18.26 -1.20 -16.53
N ASN A 42 -17.06 -1.11 -15.97
CA ASN A 42 -16.83 -0.79 -14.56
C ASN A 42 -15.48 -0.09 -14.40
N ILE A 43 -15.48 1.08 -13.74
CA ILE A 43 -14.26 1.83 -13.46
C ILE A 43 -13.60 1.29 -12.20
N THR A 44 -12.40 0.71 -12.32
CA THR A 44 -11.63 0.21 -11.17
C THR A 44 -10.58 1.22 -10.72
N ILE A 45 -10.53 1.50 -9.41
CA ILE A 45 -9.54 2.36 -8.76
C ILE A 45 -8.74 1.55 -7.75
N VAL A 46 -7.41 1.62 -7.83
CA VAL A 46 -6.47 0.87 -7.00
C VAL A 46 -5.52 1.81 -6.25
N ASN A 47 -5.23 1.53 -4.99
CA ASN A 47 -4.06 2.07 -4.30
C ASN A 47 -3.08 0.97 -3.92
N TRP A 48 -1.77 1.26 -3.99
CA TRP A 48 -0.72 0.29 -3.66
C TRP A 48 0.60 0.98 -3.27
N ASN A 49 1.15 0.64 -2.11
CA ASN A 49 2.54 0.95 -1.79
C ASN A 49 3.46 -0.07 -2.49
N ILE A 50 4.34 0.39 -3.38
CA ILE A 50 5.20 -0.50 -4.19
C ILE A 50 6.61 -0.67 -3.59
N GLU A 51 6.79 -0.32 -2.31
CA GLU A 51 7.97 -0.54 -1.48
C GLU A 51 9.28 -0.04 -2.11
N TRP A 52 9.63 1.22 -1.83
CA TRP A 52 10.89 1.83 -2.25
C TRP A 52 11.27 1.56 -3.73
N PHE A 53 10.31 1.63 -4.64
CA PHE A 53 10.46 1.15 -6.01
C PHE A 53 11.67 1.77 -6.73
N GLY A 54 12.60 0.90 -7.13
CA GLY A 54 13.84 1.28 -7.81
C GLY A 54 14.94 1.87 -6.91
N SER A 55 14.79 1.80 -5.58
CA SER A 55 15.81 2.25 -4.64
C SER A 55 16.95 1.26 -4.52
N SER A 56 18.18 1.71 -4.74
CA SER A 56 19.38 0.88 -4.50
C SER A 56 19.72 0.69 -3.02
N LYS A 57 19.05 1.41 -2.11
CA LYS A 57 19.36 1.44 -0.66
C LYS A 57 18.33 0.72 0.22
N ASN A 58 17.07 0.67 -0.21
CA ASN A 58 15.94 0.20 0.60
C ASN A 58 15.00 -0.65 -0.28
N GLY A 59 14.18 -1.50 0.34
CA GLY A 59 13.22 -2.36 -0.37
C GLY A 59 13.87 -3.54 -1.09
N PRO A 60 13.20 -4.10 -2.11
CA PRO A 60 13.71 -5.23 -2.89
C PRO A 60 15.06 -4.95 -3.54
N LYS A 61 16.02 -5.86 -3.37
CA LYS A 61 17.40 -5.70 -3.88
C LYS A 61 17.53 -5.85 -5.39
N ASP A 62 16.67 -6.65 -6.00
CA ASP A 62 16.69 -6.91 -7.44
C ASP A 62 15.69 -5.95 -8.12
N LEU A 63 16.22 -4.83 -8.62
CA LEU A 63 15.40 -3.74 -9.16
C LEU A 63 14.71 -4.12 -10.47
N ASP A 64 15.34 -4.98 -11.28
CA ASP A 64 14.78 -5.41 -12.57
C ASP A 64 13.67 -6.45 -12.36
N LEU A 65 13.83 -7.34 -11.37
CA LEU A 65 12.76 -8.22 -10.92
C LEU A 65 11.60 -7.43 -10.31
N GLN A 66 11.89 -6.42 -9.47
CA GLN A 66 10.86 -5.55 -8.90
C GLN A 66 10.08 -4.82 -10.01
N GLU A 67 10.75 -4.24 -11.01
CA GLU A 67 10.12 -3.62 -12.18
C GLU A 67 9.18 -4.59 -12.90
N THR A 68 9.69 -5.77 -13.24
CA THR A 68 8.95 -6.81 -13.96
C THR A 68 7.71 -7.26 -13.17
N ASN A 69 7.84 -7.43 -11.85
CA ASN A 69 6.75 -7.88 -11.01
C ASN A 69 5.70 -6.79 -10.80
N VAL A 70 6.10 -5.53 -10.59
CA VAL A 70 5.17 -4.40 -10.54
C VAL A 70 4.41 -4.28 -11.86
N GLN A 71 5.08 -4.38 -13.01
CA GLN A 71 4.43 -4.39 -14.32
C GLN A 71 3.38 -5.49 -14.43
N LYS A 72 3.73 -6.75 -14.08
CA LYS A 72 2.78 -7.88 -14.10
C LYS A 72 1.57 -7.65 -13.20
N VAL A 73 1.78 -7.13 -11.99
CA VAL A 73 0.69 -6.82 -11.06
C VAL A 73 -0.23 -5.75 -11.66
N LEU A 74 0.32 -4.63 -12.15
CA LEU A 74 -0.50 -3.59 -12.75
C LEU A 74 -1.29 -4.13 -13.96
N GLN A 75 -0.65 -4.87 -14.87
CA GLN A 75 -1.33 -5.49 -16.02
C GLN A 75 -2.43 -6.47 -15.60
N TYR A 76 -2.20 -7.27 -14.56
CA TYR A 76 -3.19 -8.22 -14.04
C TYR A 76 -4.38 -7.52 -13.38
N LEU A 77 -4.13 -6.45 -12.61
CA LEU A 77 -5.18 -5.66 -11.98
C LEU A 77 -6.04 -4.91 -13.00
N ASN A 78 -5.45 -4.50 -14.13
CA ASN A 78 -6.09 -3.82 -15.25
C ASN A 78 -7.08 -2.71 -14.82
N ALA A 79 -6.65 -1.87 -13.88
CA ALA A 79 -7.44 -0.78 -13.32
C ALA A 79 -7.38 0.47 -14.21
N ASN A 80 -8.38 1.34 -14.07
CA ASN A 80 -8.44 2.59 -14.80
C ASN A 80 -7.69 3.72 -14.07
N LEU A 81 -7.50 3.60 -12.76
CA LEU A 81 -6.67 4.51 -11.96
C LEU A 81 -5.89 3.73 -10.90
N TYR A 82 -4.59 3.99 -10.83
CA TYR A 82 -3.71 3.54 -9.78
C TYR A 82 -3.16 4.76 -9.03
N GLY A 83 -3.23 4.74 -7.70
CA GLY A 83 -2.47 5.63 -6.82
C GLY A 83 -1.37 4.84 -6.11
N LEU A 84 -0.12 5.18 -6.38
CA LEU A 84 1.04 4.40 -5.99
C LEU A 84 1.93 5.18 -5.03
N CYS A 85 2.39 4.51 -3.97
CA CYS A 85 3.29 5.08 -2.98
C CYS A 85 4.71 4.50 -3.11
N GLU A 86 5.70 5.25 -2.66
CA GLU A 86 7.12 4.86 -2.58
C GLU A 86 7.87 4.72 -3.91
N ILE A 87 7.59 5.59 -4.87
CA ILE A 87 8.34 5.64 -6.13
C ILE A 87 9.66 6.39 -5.89
N VAL A 88 10.79 5.70 -5.99
CA VAL A 88 12.11 6.33 -5.87
C VAL A 88 12.67 6.65 -7.25
N ASP A 89 12.78 5.63 -8.11
CA ASP A 89 13.28 5.74 -9.49
C ASP A 89 12.12 6.05 -10.46
N VAL A 90 12.06 7.31 -10.90
CA VAL A 90 11.00 7.80 -11.80
C VAL A 90 11.19 7.32 -13.24
N ASP A 91 12.43 7.12 -13.69
CA ASP A 91 12.70 6.66 -15.05
C ASP A 91 12.32 5.19 -15.20
N ARG A 92 12.63 4.38 -14.19
CA ARG A 92 12.16 3.00 -14.10
C ARG A 92 10.64 2.93 -14.07
N PHE A 93 10.02 3.78 -13.26
CA PHE A 93 8.56 3.84 -13.19
C PHE A 93 7.93 4.21 -14.53
N SER A 94 8.56 5.13 -15.29
CA SER A 94 8.11 5.47 -16.64
C SER A 94 8.18 4.30 -17.63
N LYS A 95 9.07 3.32 -17.44
CA LYS A 95 9.13 2.12 -18.30
C LYS A 95 7.94 1.21 -18.04
N VAL A 96 7.62 0.96 -16.77
CA VAL A 96 6.44 0.18 -16.34
C VAL A 96 5.17 0.77 -16.95
N THR A 97 4.98 2.09 -16.85
CA THR A 97 3.76 2.74 -17.35
C THR A 97 3.64 2.65 -18.88
N LYS A 98 4.74 2.79 -19.62
CA LYS A 98 4.77 2.59 -21.09
C LYS A 98 4.37 1.17 -21.48
N GLN A 99 4.76 0.16 -20.69
CA GLN A 99 4.42 -1.24 -20.93
C GLN A 99 2.96 -1.60 -20.59
N LEU A 100 2.22 -0.74 -19.89
CA LEU A 100 0.77 -0.89 -19.72
C LEU A 100 0.00 -0.51 -21.01
N GLY A 101 0.63 0.25 -21.90
CA GLY A 101 0.11 0.68 -23.18
C GLY A 101 -0.13 2.18 -23.27
N ASP A 102 -0.18 2.68 -24.51
CA ASP A 102 -0.27 4.11 -24.83
C ASP A 102 -1.56 4.79 -24.32
N GLN A 103 -2.57 4.02 -23.95
CA GLN A 103 -3.79 4.53 -23.32
C GLN A 103 -3.54 5.06 -21.90
N TYR A 104 -2.47 4.62 -21.22
CA TYR A 104 -2.17 5.09 -19.88
C TYR A 104 -1.33 6.37 -19.89
N GLY A 105 -1.73 7.34 -19.06
CA GLY A 105 -0.90 8.45 -18.64
C GLY A 105 -0.38 8.21 -17.21
N PHE A 106 0.68 8.93 -16.81
CA PHE A 106 1.12 8.94 -15.42
C PHE A 106 1.61 10.33 -14.99
N VAL A 107 1.60 10.55 -13.68
CA VAL A 107 2.09 11.78 -13.06
C VAL A 107 2.70 11.43 -11.70
N VAL A 108 3.85 12.01 -11.38
CA VAL A 108 4.58 11.78 -10.13
C VAL A 108 4.64 13.10 -9.36
N SER A 109 4.43 13.04 -8.04
CA SER A 109 4.54 14.19 -7.15
C SER A 109 5.94 14.80 -7.28
N ASP A 110 6.02 16.11 -7.44
CA ASP A 110 7.28 16.86 -7.52
C ASP A 110 7.86 17.18 -6.13
N TYR A 111 7.28 16.62 -5.07
CA TYR A 111 7.68 16.73 -3.68
C TYR A 111 7.62 15.34 -3.00
N ALA A 112 8.28 15.21 -1.85
CA ALA A 112 8.30 14.01 -1.03
C ALA A 112 8.74 14.33 0.42
N ALA A 113 8.87 13.31 1.28
CA ALA A 113 9.41 13.50 2.63
C ALA A 113 10.82 14.12 2.60
N GLY A 114 10.99 15.28 3.25
CA GLY A 114 12.25 16.03 3.29
C GLY A 114 12.65 16.68 1.96
N VAL A 115 11.76 16.67 0.96
CA VAL A 115 12.06 17.11 -0.42
C VAL A 115 10.93 18.02 -0.91
N LYS A 116 11.26 19.27 -1.23
CA LYS A 116 10.27 20.30 -1.58
C LYS A 116 9.96 20.37 -3.08
N ASN A 117 10.93 20.01 -3.91
CA ASN A 117 10.88 20.08 -5.36
C ASN A 117 11.93 19.14 -5.99
N ARG A 118 11.96 19.07 -7.31
CA ARG A 118 12.90 18.24 -8.10
C ARG A 118 14.36 18.62 -7.93
N ASP A 119 14.65 19.87 -7.56
CA ASP A 119 16.01 20.38 -7.38
C ASP A 119 16.59 20.10 -5.98
N SER A 120 15.79 19.50 -5.09
CA SER A 120 16.24 19.15 -3.74
C SER A 120 17.32 18.07 -3.80
N LYS A 121 18.41 18.22 -3.02
CA LYS A 121 19.57 17.30 -3.00
C LYS A 121 19.19 15.81 -2.92
N ASN A 122 18.17 15.47 -2.13
CA ASN A 122 17.77 14.08 -1.88
C ASN A 122 16.61 13.63 -2.79
N TRP A 123 16.30 14.36 -3.86
CA TRP A 123 15.19 14.06 -4.77
C TRP A 123 15.24 12.63 -5.30
N ASN A 124 16.41 12.17 -5.75
CA ASN A 124 16.59 10.83 -6.34
C ASN A 124 16.46 9.68 -5.34
N GLU A 125 16.46 9.96 -4.03
CA GLU A 125 16.33 8.94 -2.97
C GLU A 125 14.95 8.98 -2.29
N ALA A 126 14.13 9.97 -2.63
CA ALA A 126 12.88 10.21 -1.93
C ALA A 126 11.73 9.35 -2.46
N GLN A 127 10.89 8.87 -1.53
CA GLN A 127 9.65 8.13 -1.79
C GLN A 127 8.56 9.08 -2.31
N LYS A 128 8.42 9.17 -3.62
CA LYS A 128 7.39 9.98 -4.29
C LYS A 128 6.08 9.21 -4.31
N MET A 129 4.99 9.93 -4.58
CA MET A 129 3.68 9.36 -4.86
C MET A 129 3.37 9.54 -6.35
N ALA A 130 2.61 8.64 -6.94
CA ALA A 130 2.29 8.70 -8.36
C ALA A 130 0.85 8.29 -8.64
N PHE A 131 0.30 8.83 -9.73
CA PHE A 131 -0.90 8.29 -10.35
C PHE A 131 -0.59 7.71 -11.71
N VAL A 132 -1.22 6.60 -12.06
CA VAL A 132 -1.29 6.05 -13.42
C VAL A 132 -2.77 5.95 -13.78
N TYR A 133 -3.17 6.46 -14.94
CA TYR A 133 -4.59 6.59 -15.29
C TYR A 133 -4.85 6.27 -16.76
N ASP A 134 -5.93 5.56 -17.03
CA ASP A 134 -6.43 5.30 -18.38
C ASP A 134 -7.03 6.59 -18.94
N LYS A 135 -6.43 7.14 -20.00
CA LYS A 135 -6.85 8.40 -20.64
C LYS A 135 -8.22 8.33 -21.29
N ASN A 136 -8.74 7.13 -21.55
CA ASN A 136 -10.09 6.95 -22.08
C ASN A 136 -11.16 7.12 -20.98
N VAL A 137 -10.78 6.97 -19.71
CA VAL A 137 -11.68 7.11 -18.55
C VAL A 137 -11.42 8.42 -17.81
N PHE A 138 -10.16 8.81 -17.64
CA PHE A 138 -9.74 10.00 -16.92
C PHE A 138 -9.11 11.03 -17.86
N SER A 139 -9.75 12.18 -17.99
CA SER A 139 -9.28 13.32 -18.79
C SER A 139 -9.19 14.58 -17.93
N ASN A 140 -8.61 15.66 -18.48
CA ASN A 140 -8.40 16.94 -17.78
C ASN A 140 -7.66 16.79 -16.44
N VAL A 141 -6.73 15.83 -16.36
CA VAL A 141 -6.01 15.49 -15.15
C VAL A 141 -5.14 16.67 -14.69
N ARG A 142 -5.36 17.12 -13.46
CA ARG A 142 -4.58 18.14 -12.77
C ARG A 142 -4.13 17.61 -11.42
N THR A 143 -2.90 17.88 -11.03
CA THR A 143 -2.36 17.41 -9.75
C THR A 143 -1.68 18.50 -8.95
N ARG A 144 -1.73 18.40 -7.63
CA ARG A 144 -0.99 19.28 -6.71
C ARG A 144 -0.82 18.66 -5.32
N ALA A 145 0.10 19.20 -4.54
CA ALA A 145 0.15 18.98 -3.10
C ALA A 145 -1.09 19.58 -2.41
N PHE A 146 -1.86 18.76 -1.70
CA PHE A 146 -2.98 19.23 -0.88
C PHE A 146 -2.46 19.73 0.48
N MET A 147 -2.91 20.91 0.92
CA MET A 147 -2.44 21.56 2.16
C MET A 147 -0.96 21.97 2.18
N GLN A 148 -0.32 22.12 1.01
CA GLN A 148 1.12 22.44 0.91
C GLN A 148 1.54 23.72 1.66
N ARG A 149 0.63 24.70 1.79
CA ARG A 149 0.89 25.97 2.48
C ARG A 149 0.89 25.86 4.01
N SER A 150 0.50 24.71 4.57
CA SER A 150 0.50 24.50 6.01
C SER A 150 1.82 23.90 6.48
N GLY A 151 2.51 24.64 7.35
CA GLY A 151 3.71 24.15 8.03
C GLY A 151 3.41 22.98 8.99
N ARG A 152 2.20 22.95 9.58
CA ARG A 152 1.75 21.84 10.42
C ARG A 152 1.52 20.59 9.60
N ALA A 153 0.82 20.71 8.47
CA ALA A 153 0.66 19.60 7.54
C ALA A 153 2.01 19.08 7.03
N SER A 154 2.99 19.96 6.78
CA SER A 154 4.35 19.54 6.43
C SER A 154 4.92 18.57 7.46
N TYR A 155 4.94 18.97 8.73
CA TYR A 155 5.44 18.11 9.80
C TYR A 155 4.60 16.85 9.94
N ASN A 156 3.27 16.95 10.02
CA ASN A 156 2.41 15.82 10.32
C ASN A 156 2.38 14.77 9.20
N PHE A 157 2.45 15.18 7.93
CA PHE A 157 2.66 14.29 6.79
C PHE A 157 4.15 14.03 6.54
N SER A 158 4.87 13.49 7.54
CA SER A 158 6.23 12.97 7.35
C SER A 158 7.22 13.94 6.71
N ASN A 159 7.24 15.21 7.16
CA ASN A 159 8.16 16.25 6.71
C ASN A 159 7.98 16.64 5.23
N GLY A 160 6.75 16.88 4.78
CA GLY A 160 6.45 17.44 3.46
C GLY A 160 5.83 16.45 2.48
N ARG A 161 5.44 15.26 2.92
CA ARG A 161 4.73 14.26 2.10
C ARG A 161 3.22 14.52 2.07
N TYR A 162 2.84 15.74 1.73
CA TYR A 162 1.45 16.18 1.64
C TYR A 162 0.60 15.23 0.78
N PRO A 163 -0.69 15.02 1.09
CA PRO A 163 -1.57 14.22 0.24
C PRO A 163 -1.52 14.70 -1.22
N PHE A 164 -1.35 13.76 -2.15
CA PHE A 164 -1.25 14.07 -3.57
C PHE A 164 -2.65 14.11 -4.16
N LEU A 165 -3.14 15.31 -4.45
CA LEU A 165 -4.45 15.51 -5.04
C LEU A 165 -4.37 15.38 -6.55
N LEU A 166 -5.22 14.54 -7.10
CA LEU A 166 -5.60 14.50 -8.51
C LEU A 166 -7.05 14.95 -8.65
N GLU A 167 -7.29 15.93 -9.52
CA GLU A 167 -8.62 16.31 -9.99
C GLU A 167 -8.72 15.96 -11.47
N ALA A 168 -9.81 15.31 -11.87
CA ALA A 168 -10.00 14.85 -13.24
C ALA A 168 -11.49 14.81 -13.62
N THR A 169 -11.75 14.75 -14.92
CA THR A 169 -13.03 14.28 -15.46
C THR A 169 -12.98 12.76 -15.56
N MET A 170 -13.83 12.07 -14.82
CA MET A 170 -14.03 10.62 -14.91
C MET A 170 -15.26 10.35 -15.78
N ALA A 171 -15.09 9.62 -16.88
CA ALA A 171 -16.14 9.39 -17.87
C ALA A 171 -16.34 7.90 -18.19
N GLN A 172 -17.59 7.54 -18.43
CA GLN A 172 -18.03 6.19 -18.78
C GLN A 172 -19.36 6.25 -19.53
N ASN A 173 -19.45 5.61 -20.69
CA ASN A 173 -20.70 5.45 -21.46
C ASN A 173 -21.48 6.77 -21.66
N GLY A 174 -20.79 7.85 -22.03
CA GLY A 174 -21.39 9.17 -22.27
C GLY A 174 -21.75 9.97 -21.02
N LYS A 175 -21.56 9.41 -19.81
CA LYS A 175 -21.68 10.14 -18.54
C LYS A 175 -20.31 10.56 -18.04
N SER A 176 -20.24 11.68 -17.34
CA SER A 176 -18.99 12.16 -16.74
C SER A 176 -19.22 12.90 -15.43
N ILE A 177 -18.27 12.78 -14.50
CA ILE A 177 -18.21 13.56 -13.25
C ILE A 177 -16.84 14.20 -13.09
N SER A 178 -16.77 15.32 -12.35
CA SER A 178 -15.48 15.89 -11.91
C SER A 178 -15.12 15.32 -10.54
N ILE A 179 -14.15 14.40 -10.50
CA ILE A 179 -13.74 13.68 -9.29
C ILE A 179 -12.46 14.27 -8.71
N ALA A 180 -12.32 14.17 -7.38
CA ALA A 180 -11.09 14.39 -6.64
C ALA A 180 -10.57 13.06 -6.06
N VAL A 181 -9.27 12.84 -6.13
CA VAL A 181 -8.57 11.67 -5.60
C VAL A 181 -7.41 12.16 -4.73
N LEU A 182 -7.43 11.85 -3.44
CA LEU A 182 -6.35 12.14 -2.51
C LEU A 182 -5.55 10.86 -2.25
N LEU A 183 -4.32 10.80 -2.75
CA LEU A 183 -3.37 9.74 -2.43
C LEU A 183 -2.57 10.11 -1.18
N ILE A 184 -2.59 9.22 -0.19
CA ILE A 184 -2.01 9.42 1.12
C ILE A 184 -0.90 8.40 1.34
N HIS A 185 0.24 8.88 1.82
CA HIS A 185 1.26 8.06 2.46
C HIS A 185 1.59 8.71 3.81
N ALA A 186 0.95 8.23 4.87
CA ALA A 186 0.97 8.88 6.18
C ALA A 186 2.27 8.60 6.97
N LYS A 187 2.39 9.18 8.16
CA LYS A 187 3.52 8.91 9.06
C LYS A 187 3.50 7.45 9.52
N ALA A 188 4.53 6.69 9.16
CA ALA A 188 4.76 5.33 9.61
C ALA A 188 5.14 5.25 11.10
N GLY A 189 4.91 4.09 11.71
CA GLY A 189 5.28 3.78 13.10
C GLY A 189 4.08 3.68 14.04
N ALA A 190 4.18 2.77 15.02
CA ALA A 190 3.15 2.52 16.03
C ALA A 190 3.38 3.32 17.33
N ASP A 191 4.34 4.25 17.37
CA ASP A 191 4.57 5.08 18.55
C ASP A 191 3.53 6.22 18.66
N ASN A 192 3.36 6.75 19.88
CA ASN A 192 2.41 7.84 20.15
C ASN A 192 2.67 9.09 19.32
N ASN A 193 3.92 9.44 19.03
CA ASN A 193 4.22 10.63 18.22
C ASN A 193 3.78 10.41 16.76
N SER A 194 4.02 9.23 16.20
CA SER A 194 3.52 8.87 14.86
C SER A 194 1.99 8.87 14.81
N TYR A 195 1.32 8.33 15.84
CA TYR A 195 -0.14 8.42 15.97
C TYR A 195 -0.64 9.87 16.03
N THR A 196 -0.07 10.71 16.90
CA THR A 196 -0.45 12.12 17.03
C THR A 196 -0.27 12.88 15.72
N ARG A 197 0.81 12.61 14.98
CA ARG A 197 1.03 13.21 13.66
C ARG A 197 -0.03 12.78 12.67
N ARG A 198 -0.37 11.49 12.58
CA ARG A 198 -1.46 11.00 11.73
C ARG A 198 -2.80 11.64 12.09
N GLN A 199 -3.13 11.72 13.38
CA GLN A 199 -4.37 12.31 13.86
C GLN A 199 -4.47 13.80 13.51
N GLN A 200 -3.42 14.57 13.77
CA GLN A 200 -3.41 16.01 13.45
C GLN A 200 -3.46 16.26 11.94
N ALA A 201 -2.73 15.47 11.16
CA ALA A 201 -2.81 15.49 9.69
C ALA A 201 -4.23 15.21 9.20
N ALA A 202 -4.88 14.17 9.73
CA ALA A 202 -6.23 13.77 9.34
C ALA A 202 -7.29 14.82 9.73
N ASN A 203 -7.16 15.45 10.90
CA ASN A 203 -8.05 16.53 11.32
C ASN A 203 -7.96 17.74 10.39
N GLU A 204 -6.73 18.22 10.12
CA GLU A 204 -6.53 19.35 9.21
C GLU A 204 -7.00 19.02 7.78
N MET A 205 -6.80 17.78 7.34
CA MET A 205 -7.30 17.31 6.05
C MET A 205 -8.82 17.27 6.02
N ALA A 206 -9.49 16.86 7.10
CA ALA A 206 -10.94 16.84 7.20
C ALA A 206 -11.53 18.26 7.03
N ASP A 207 -10.97 19.25 7.73
CA ASP A 207 -11.37 20.66 7.63
C ASP A 207 -11.11 21.22 6.21
N SER A 208 -9.94 20.88 5.65
CA SER A 208 -9.55 21.32 4.31
C SER A 208 -10.45 20.73 3.22
N ILE A 209 -10.87 19.47 3.36
CA ILE A 209 -11.82 18.82 2.44
C ILE A 209 -13.16 19.54 2.47
N GLN A 210 -13.69 19.86 3.65
CA GLN A 210 -14.96 20.59 3.78
C GLN A 210 -14.91 22.01 3.22
N THR A 211 -13.71 22.59 3.09
CA THR A 211 -13.55 23.94 2.54
C THR A 211 -13.31 23.91 1.03
N ILE A 212 -12.45 23.01 0.56
CA ILE A 212 -11.88 23.05 -0.80
C ILE A 212 -12.56 22.04 -1.73
N LEU A 213 -12.99 20.89 -1.20
CA LEU A 213 -13.45 19.73 -1.97
C LEU A 213 -14.91 19.32 -1.65
N LYS A 214 -15.66 20.17 -0.93
CA LYS A 214 -16.99 19.83 -0.39
C LYS A 214 -18.01 19.35 -1.43
N ASP A 215 -17.97 19.93 -2.63
CA ASP A 215 -18.93 19.64 -3.70
C ASP A 215 -18.37 18.64 -4.74
N LYS A 216 -17.21 18.01 -4.46
CA LYS A 216 -16.58 17.03 -5.36
C LYS A 216 -16.85 15.61 -4.89
N PRO A 217 -17.29 14.69 -5.76
CA PRO A 217 -17.07 13.26 -5.56
C PRO A 217 -15.59 13.00 -5.20
N LEU A 218 -15.34 12.38 -4.05
CA LEU A 218 -14.00 12.26 -3.47
C LEU A 218 -13.73 10.82 -3.03
N ILE A 219 -12.54 10.34 -3.40
CA ILE A 219 -11.88 9.18 -2.79
C ILE A 219 -10.56 9.62 -2.14
N MET A 220 -10.36 9.20 -0.90
CA MET A 220 -9.08 9.24 -0.18
C MET A 220 -8.55 7.81 -0.12
N MET A 221 -7.33 7.60 -0.59
CA MET A 221 -6.75 6.26 -0.69
C MET A 221 -5.24 6.24 -0.51
N GLY A 222 -4.66 5.09 -0.21
CA GLY A 222 -3.21 4.91 -0.08
C GLY A 222 -2.80 4.20 1.19
N ASP A 223 -1.53 4.34 1.57
CA ASP A 223 -0.97 3.81 2.80
C ASP A 223 -1.19 4.79 3.95
N PHE A 224 -2.20 4.48 4.76
CA PHE A 224 -2.59 5.30 5.90
C PHE A 224 -1.71 5.00 7.12
N ASN A 225 -0.84 3.96 7.08
CA ASN A 225 -0.01 3.56 8.22
C ASN A 225 -0.78 3.41 9.54
N ASP A 226 -2.10 3.20 9.44
CA ASP A 226 -3.00 2.98 10.56
C ASP A 226 -4.33 2.43 10.03
N VAL A 227 -5.13 1.90 10.94
CA VAL A 227 -6.43 1.30 10.64
C VAL A 227 -7.57 2.30 10.82
N LEU A 228 -8.74 2.01 10.26
CA LEU A 228 -9.91 2.91 10.33
C LEU A 228 -10.79 2.68 11.57
N GLN A 229 -10.75 1.49 12.18
CA GLN A 229 -11.63 1.10 13.30
C GLN A 229 -11.03 1.40 14.69
N ASN A 230 -9.71 1.48 14.79
CA ASN A 230 -8.94 1.77 15.99
C ASN A 230 -7.56 2.28 15.56
N SER A 231 -6.51 2.05 16.35
CA SER A 231 -5.15 2.44 15.99
C SER A 231 -4.13 1.32 16.20
N ILE A 232 -3.12 1.25 15.34
CA ILE A 232 -1.97 0.37 15.49
C ILE A 232 -1.05 0.79 16.64
N ALA A 233 -1.22 2.01 17.17
CA ALA A 233 -0.40 2.53 18.25
C ALA A 233 -0.78 2.00 19.64
N GLY A 234 -1.95 1.37 19.78
CA GLY A 234 -2.37 0.78 21.05
C GLY A 234 -3.79 0.23 21.01
N LYS A 235 -4.04 -0.76 21.87
CA LYS A 235 -5.39 -1.29 22.10
C LYS A 235 -6.30 -0.17 22.61
N ASN A 236 -7.54 -0.12 22.12
CA ASN A 236 -8.58 0.87 22.49
C ASN A 236 -8.30 2.33 22.10
N MET A 237 -7.23 2.61 21.34
CA MET A 237 -7.04 3.94 20.77
C MET A 237 -8.00 4.15 19.61
N VAL A 238 -8.65 5.32 19.58
CA VAL A 238 -9.49 5.76 18.47
C VAL A 238 -8.63 5.88 17.21
N SER A 239 -9.20 5.59 16.04
CA SER A 239 -8.47 5.79 14.78
C SER A 239 -8.05 7.25 14.61
N PRO A 240 -6.80 7.52 14.17
CA PRO A 240 -6.40 8.89 13.82
C PRO A 240 -7.27 9.48 12.70
N TYR A 241 -7.95 8.63 11.92
CA TYR A 241 -8.82 9.01 10.81
C TYR A 241 -10.29 9.20 11.19
N ASN A 242 -10.62 9.11 12.48
CA ASN A 242 -12.00 9.21 12.96
C ASN A 242 -12.70 10.51 12.53
N ALA A 243 -11.99 11.64 12.48
CA ALA A 243 -12.56 12.91 12.01
C ALA A 243 -13.06 12.85 10.55
N LEU A 244 -12.37 12.09 9.70
CA LEU A 244 -12.80 11.88 8.30
C LEU A 244 -14.12 11.10 8.27
N LEU A 245 -14.27 10.08 9.12
CA LEU A 245 -15.48 9.25 9.18
C LEU A 245 -16.67 9.99 9.82
N GLN A 246 -16.43 10.78 10.87
CA GLN A 246 -17.46 11.58 11.54
C GLN A 246 -18.08 12.64 10.62
N ASN A 247 -17.35 13.07 9.59
CA ASN A 247 -17.83 14.00 8.57
C ASN A 247 -18.70 13.33 7.48
N GLY A 248 -19.26 12.15 7.76
CA GLY A 248 -20.16 11.43 6.85
C GLY A 248 -19.45 10.67 5.72
N ASN A 249 -18.12 10.61 5.71
CA ASN A 249 -17.39 9.78 4.76
C ASN A 249 -17.46 8.29 5.13
N ILE A 250 -17.37 7.43 4.13
CA ILE A 250 -17.53 5.99 4.22
C ILE A 250 -16.17 5.32 4.06
N GLY A 251 -15.65 4.71 5.12
CA GLY A 251 -14.47 3.84 5.05
C GLY A 251 -14.80 2.52 4.37
N LEU A 252 -14.45 2.35 3.10
CA LEU A 252 -14.73 1.14 2.34
C LEU A 252 -13.99 -0.07 2.91
N THR A 253 -12.73 0.13 3.30
CA THR A 253 -11.84 -0.94 3.79
C THR A 253 -12.24 -1.50 5.15
N LEU A 254 -13.10 -0.81 5.92
CA LEU A 254 -13.73 -1.38 7.13
C LEU A 254 -14.47 -2.69 6.83
N LYS A 255 -14.94 -2.88 5.59
CA LYS A 255 -15.70 -4.07 5.15
C LYS A 255 -14.83 -5.29 4.86
N VAL A 256 -13.52 -5.15 4.79
CA VAL A 256 -12.57 -6.22 4.42
C VAL A 256 -11.48 -6.43 5.45
N THR A 257 -11.62 -5.86 6.66
CA THR A 257 -10.68 -6.10 7.77
C THR A 257 -10.60 -7.56 8.18
N ALA A 258 -11.70 -8.31 8.04
CA ALA A 258 -11.75 -9.76 8.27
C ALA A 258 -11.00 -10.58 7.20
N SER A 259 -10.67 -10.00 6.05
CA SER A 259 -9.88 -10.66 4.99
C SER A 259 -8.37 -10.70 5.30
N GLY A 260 -7.99 -10.31 6.53
CA GLY A 260 -6.62 -10.18 7.01
C GLY A 260 -5.97 -8.87 6.60
N GLY A 261 -4.66 -8.76 6.81
CA GLY A 261 -3.95 -7.49 6.62
C GLY A 261 -3.71 -7.10 5.16
N SER A 262 -3.37 -5.82 4.97
CA SER A 262 -2.98 -5.25 3.68
C SER A 262 -1.47 -5.34 3.42
N THR A 263 -0.71 -6.00 4.29
CA THR A 263 0.72 -6.27 4.10
C THR A 263 1.04 -7.75 4.27
N LEU A 264 2.26 -8.16 3.94
CA LEU A 264 2.76 -9.52 4.16
C LEU A 264 2.86 -9.85 5.66
N ASP A 265 3.35 -8.90 6.45
CA ASP A 265 3.80 -9.15 7.82
C ASP A 265 2.87 -8.59 8.91
N TYR A 266 1.92 -7.71 8.56
CA TYR A 266 0.95 -7.17 9.52
C TYR A 266 -0.47 -7.68 9.26
N PRO A 267 -1.20 -8.12 10.29
CA PRO A 267 -2.56 -8.66 10.13
C PRO A 267 -3.63 -7.57 9.95
N THR A 268 -3.26 -6.30 9.99
CA THR A 268 -4.16 -5.15 9.92
C THR A 268 -4.22 -4.52 8.52
N VAL A 269 -5.32 -3.83 8.25
CA VAL A 269 -5.53 -3.11 6.98
C VAL A 269 -5.10 -1.66 7.16
N ILE A 270 -3.86 -1.35 6.76
CA ILE A 270 -3.29 0.00 6.81
C ILE A 270 -3.34 0.72 5.46
N ASP A 271 -3.54 -0.03 4.37
CA ASP A 271 -3.85 0.52 3.06
C ASP A 271 -5.36 0.68 2.95
N ASN A 272 -5.83 1.93 2.89
CA ASN A 272 -7.24 2.24 3.11
C ASN A 272 -7.85 3.00 1.93
N GLN A 273 -9.17 2.85 1.79
CA GLN A 273 -10.00 3.66 0.90
C GLN A 273 -11.20 4.22 1.68
N ILE A 274 -11.35 5.54 1.65
CA ILE A 274 -12.48 6.28 2.21
C ILE A 274 -13.11 7.10 1.09
N ILE A 275 -14.42 7.05 0.94
CA ILE A 275 -15.15 7.86 -0.06
C ILE A 275 -16.17 8.77 0.60
N ASN A 276 -16.50 9.89 -0.03
CA ASN A 276 -17.61 10.74 0.42
C ASN A 276 -18.96 10.27 -0.14
N PRO A 277 -20.10 10.77 0.40
CA PRO A 277 -21.43 10.38 -0.06
C PRO A 277 -21.68 10.64 -1.56
N LEU A 278 -21.10 11.70 -2.12
CA LEU A 278 -21.25 12.03 -3.55
C LEU A 278 -20.69 10.92 -4.44
N LEU A 279 -19.49 10.40 -4.14
CA LEU A 279 -18.89 9.30 -4.88
C LEU A 279 -19.56 7.95 -4.55
N ALA A 280 -20.10 7.79 -3.34
CA ALA A 280 -20.76 6.56 -2.91
C ALA A 280 -21.97 6.16 -3.78
N SER A 281 -22.64 7.12 -4.41
CA SER A 281 -23.73 6.87 -5.36
C SER A 281 -23.32 6.02 -6.58
N TYR A 282 -22.03 6.07 -6.95
CA TYR A 282 -21.46 5.31 -8.07
C TYR A 282 -20.74 4.03 -7.63
N TYR A 283 -20.52 3.83 -6.34
CA TYR A 283 -19.75 2.68 -5.83
C TYR A 283 -20.49 1.36 -6.09
N VAL A 284 -19.79 0.38 -6.67
CA VAL A 284 -20.29 -0.98 -6.82
C VAL A 284 -20.20 -1.68 -5.47
N LYS A 285 -21.35 -1.80 -4.78
CA LYS A 285 -21.45 -2.45 -3.47
C LYS A 285 -20.77 -3.83 -3.48
N GLY A 286 -19.86 -4.03 -2.54
CA GLY A 286 -19.12 -5.30 -2.37
C GLY A 286 -17.86 -5.43 -3.22
N SER A 287 -17.50 -4.43 -4.03
CA SER A 287 -16.31 -4.49 -4.90
C SER A 287 -14.99 -4.18 -4.21
N ILE A 288 -15.00 -3.61 -2.99
CA ILE A 288 -13.77 -3.37 -2.23
C ILE A 288 -13.06 -4.70 -1.94
N ALA A 289 -11.76 -4.76 -2.24
CA ALA A 289 -10.95 -5.97 -2.03
C ALA A 289 -9.50 -5.63 -1.70
N ILE A 290 -8.90 -6.41 -0.80
CA ILE A 290 -7.45 -6.50 -0.66
C ILE A 290 -6.99 -7.56 -1.65
N ARG A 291 -6.20 -7.15 -2.65
CA ARG A 291 -5.84 -7.97 -3.81
C ARG A 291 -4.71 -8.94 -3.49
N LYS A 292 -4.97 -9.91 -2.60
CA LYS A 292 -4.04 -11.00 -2.26
C LYS A 292 -3.89 -12.03 -3.38
N ASP A 293 -4.81 -12.02 -4.33
CA ASP A 293 -4.81 -12.85 -5.53
C ASP A 293 -3.62 -12.57 -6.46
N ILE A 294 -2.94 -11.42 -6.34
CA ILE A 294 -1.75 -11.08 -7.13
C ILE A 294 -0.59 -12.07 -6.94
N ILE A 295 -0.58 -12.84 -5.85
CA ILE A 295 0.44 -13.87 -5.60
C ILE A 295 0.37 -15.00 -6.64
N ASN A 296 -0.76 -15.15 -7.32
CA ASN A 296 -0.91 -16.11 -8.42
C ASN A 296 -0.28 -15.59 -9.72
N THR A 297 -0.12 -14.27 -9.84
CA THR A 297 0.54 -13.60 -10.97
C THR A 297 2.05 -13.45 -10.74
N VAL A 298 2.43 -13.22 -9.49
CA VAL A 298 3.82 -13.04 -9.04
C VAL A 298 4.08 -14.03 -7.91
N SER A 299 4.56 -15.22 -8.26
CA SER A 299 4.72 -16.34 -7.31
C SER A 299 5.71 -16.05 -6.18
N ASP A 300 6.70 -15.20 -6.41
CA ASP A 300 7.74 -14.78 -5.47
C ASP A 300 7.36 -13.51 -4.69
N PHE A 301 6.12 -13.02 -4.81
CA PHE A 301 5.66 -11.82 -4.13
C PHE A 301 5.89 -11.90 -2.61
N LYS A 302 5.57 -13.05 -2.01
CA LYS A 302 5.72 -13.31 -0.57
C LYS A 302 7.18 -13.38 -0.09
N ASN A 303 8.15 -13.35 -1.00
CA ASN A 303 9.57 -13.43 -0.68
C ASN A 303 10.23 -12.03 -0.60
N GLY A 304 9.44 -10.95 -0.56
CA GLY A 304 9.93 -9.57 -0.45
C GLY A 304 10.71 -9.11 -1.68
N LYS A 305 10.30 -9.60 -2.87
CA LYS A 305 10.94 -9.27 -4.15
C LYS A 305 10.20 -8.21 -4.96
N THR A 306 9.02 -7.79 -4.49
CA THR A 306 8.14 -6.85 -5.21
C THR A 306 7.69 -5.71 -4.32
N SER A 307 6.91 -6.02 -3.29
CA SER A 307 6.42 -5.13 -2.25
C SER A 307 5.98 -5.96 -1.05
N ASP A 308 6.02 -5.38 0.14
CA ASP A 308 5.43 -5.92 1.36
C ASP A 308 3.94 -5.55 1.53
N HIS A 309 3.37 -4.71 0.66
CA HIS A 309 1.95 -4.33 0.66
C HIS A 309 1.14 -5.02 -0.43
N TYR A 310 -0.09 -5.40 -0.13
CA TYR A 310 -1.07 -5.82 -1.13
C TYR A 310 -1.84 -4.60 -1.68
N PRO A 311 -2.15 -4.55 -2.98
CA PRO A 311 -3.02 -3.53 -3.55
C PRO A 311 -4.43 -3.59 -2.93
N VAL A 312 -5.08 -2.44 -2.82
CA VAL A 312 -6.50 -2.34 -2.46
C VAL A 312 -7.26 -1.77 -3.63
N SER A 313 -8.35 -2.43 -4.04
CA SER A 313 -9.15 -2.05 -5.21
C SER A 313 -10.61 -1.85 -4.86
N SER A 314 -11.27 -0.91 -5.54
CA SER A 314 -12.73 -0.77 -5.56
C SER A 314 -13.22 -0.43 -6.97
N THR A 315 -14.53 -0.61 -7.20
CA THR A 315 -15.14 -0.43 -8.51
C THR A 315 -16.31 0.55 -8.46
N TYR A 316 -16.45 1.33 -9.53
CA TYR A 316 -17.47 2.37 -9.70
C TYR A 316 -18.17 2.23 -11.05
N ASP A 317 -19.42 2.64 -11.09
CA ASP A 317 -20.27 2.58 -12.28
C ASP A 317 -21.09 3.87 -12.37
N LEU A 318 -20.75 4.72 -13.33
CA LEU A 318 -21.46 5.99 -13.58
C LEU A 318 -22.83 5.78 -14.19
N SER A 319 -23.13 4.58 -14.70
CA SER A 319 -24.46 4.26 -15.20
C SER A 319 -25.48 4.18 -14.06
N LYS A 320 -25.04 3.80 -12.84
CA LYS A 320 -25.85 3.87 -11.61
C LYS A 320 -26.27 5.31 -11.42
N ARG A 321 -27.59 5.51 -11.47
CA ARG A 321 -28.30 6.79 -11.39
C ARG A 321 -27.57 7.72 -10.42
N ALA A 322 -27.17 8.91 -10.89
CA ALA A 322 -26.84 10.02 -9.99
C ALA A 322 -28.13 10.25 -9.19
N VAL A 323 -28.20 9.67 -8.00
CA VAL A 323 -29.30 9.94 -7.09
C VAL A 323 -29.20 11.44 -6.84
N ALA A 324 -30.25 12.19 -7.19
CA ALA A 324 -30.31 13.61 -6.84
C ALA A 324 -29.95 13.72 -5.34
N ALA A 325 -29.16 14.72 -4.97
CA ALA A 325 -28.57 14.88 -3.64
C ALA A 325 -29.58 14.90 -2.45
N ASN A 326 -30.87 14.73 -2.73
CA ASN A 326 -31.99 14.75 -1.79
C ASN A 326 -32.45 13.35 -1.33
N ASP A 327 -32.03 12.25 -1.97
CA ASP A 327 -32.41 10.87 -1.56
C ASP A 327 -31.29 10.19 -0.75
N VAL A 328 -30.77 10.91 0.25
CA VAL A 328 -29.83 10.32 1.22
C VAL A 328 -30.59 9.31 2.08
N LEU A 329 -30.12 8.05 2.02
CA LEU A 329 -30.46 6.95 2.93
C LEU A 329 -30.57 7.45 4.38
N PRO A 330 -31.49 6.91 5.22
CA PRO A 330 -31.61 7.35 6.60
C PRO A 330 -30.28 7.20 7.31
N THR A 331 -29.65 8.31 7.69
CA THR A 331 -28.56 8.30 8.65
C THR A 331 -29.17 7.92 9.98
N THR A 332 -29.13 6.63 10.35
CA THR A 332 -29.23 6.23 11.74
C THR A 332 -27.96 6.69 12.45
N GLN A 333 -27.95 7.98 12.79
CA GLN A 333 -26.99 8.57 13.70
C GLN A 333 -27.28 7.99 15.09
N THR A 334 -26.48 7.02 15.53
CA THR A 334 -26.31 6.82 16.97
C THR A 334 -25.62 8.06 17.49
N LYS A 335 -26.40 8.89 18.18
CA LYS A 335 -25.97 10.10 18.88
C LYS A 335 -24.97 9.69 19.95
N VAL A 336 -23.69 9.65 19.61
CA VAL A 336 -22.62 9.47 20.60
C VAL A 336 -22.42 10.81 21.28
N THR A 337 -22.70 10.84 22.58
CA THR A 337 -22.52 11.97 23.48
C THR A 337 -21.10 12.53 23.36
N PRO A 338 -20.89 13.86 23.32
CA PRO A 338 -19.56 14.43 23.35
C PRO A 338 -18.82 13.95 24.60
N LEU A 339 -17.65 13.34 24.45
CA LEU A 339 -16.81 13.02 25.61
C LEU A 339 -16.38 14.34 26.29
N PRO A 340 -16.43 14.41 27.64
CA PRO A 340 -15.95 15.56 28.39
C PRO A 340 -14.44 15.72 28.20
N LYS A 341 -13.97 16.98 28.16
CA LYS A 341 -12.56 17.35 28.16
C LYS A 341 -11.83 16.59 29.28
N GLN A 342 -11.05 15.57 28.93
CA GLN A 342 -10.20 14.88 29.90
C GLN A 342 -8.92 15.70 30.11
N THR A 343 -8.79 16.18 31.34
CA THR A 343 -7.53 16.65 31.91
C THR A 343 -6.61 15.46 32.15
N ASN A 344 -5.35 15.61 31.76
CA ASN A 344 -4.31 14.60 31.93
C ASN A 344 -4.15 14.20 33.40
N LYS A 345 -4.47 12.95 33.74
CA LYS A 345 -3.90 12.24 34.88
C LYS A 345 -3.45 10.86 34.42
N SER A 346 -2.14 10.71 34.26
CA SER A 346 -1.47 9.44 34.00
C SER A 346 -1.44 8.62 35.30
N ALA A 347 -1.96 7.40 35.27
CA ALA A 347 -1.73 6.40 36.30
C ALA A 347 -0.64 5.43 35.81
N ASN A 348 0.42 5.30 36.60
CA ASN A 348 1.62 4.53 36.34
C ASN A 348 1.41 3.11 36.90
N THR A 349 1.45 2.06 36.07
CA THR A 349 1.58 0.66 36.54
C THR A 349 2.57 -0.08 35.64
N SER A 350 3.82 -0.11 36.10
CA SER A 350 4.96 -0.73 35.40
C SER A 350 5.10 -2.19 35.82
N SER A 351 4.44 -3.12 35.12
CA SER A 351 4.81 -4.54 35.18
C SER A 351 5.40 -4.95 33.83
N ASN A 352 6.67 -5.37 33.87
CA ASN A 352 7.39 -5.86 32.70
C ASN A 352 6.83 -7.25 32.31
N PHE A 353 6.39 -7.44 31.07
CA PHE A 353 5.83 -8.72 30.59
C PHE A 353 6.87 -9.65 29.95
N VAL A 354 8.10 -9.18 29.79
CA VAL A 354 9.30 -9.98 29.48
C VAL A 354 10.42 -9.55 30.43
N GLU A 355 11.39 -10.43 30.66
CA GLU A 355 12.59 -10.16 31.44
C GLU A 355 13.85 -10.30 30.56
N LEU A 356 14.85 -9.47 30.83
CA LEU A 356 16.19 -9.64 30.27
C LEU A 356 16.99 -10.55 31.19
N ALA A 357 17.14 -11.82 30.80
CA ALA A 357 17.92 -12.79 31.57
C ALA A 357 19.43 -12.56 31.40
N SER A 358 19.86 -12.12 30.21
CA SER A 358 21.23 -11.68 29.94
C SER A 358 21.29 -10.71 28.77
N ALA A 359 22.10 -9.68 28.88
CA ALA A 359 22.29 -8.70 27.82
C ALA A 359 23.37 -9.09 26.79
N ASN A 360 24.33 -9.95 27.16
CA ASN A 360 25.51 -10.27 26.35
C ASN A 360 25.94 -11.73 26.53
N PHE A 361 25.14 -12.68 26.05
CA PHE A 361 25.55 -14.09 26.01
C PHE A 361 25.79 -14.52 24.55
N LYS A 362 27.06 -14.63 24.13
CA LYS A 362 27.47 -15.07 22.78
C LYS A 362 26.78 -14.27 21.65
N ASP A 363 26.89 -12.94 21.69
CA ASP A 363 26.29 -12.00 20.72
C ASP A 363 24.75 -12.04 20.64
N ALA A 364 24.11 -12.40 21.76
CA ALA A 364 22.66 -12.44 21.89
C ALA A 364 22.18 -11.80 23.18
N ILE A 365 20.97 -11.26 23.10
CA ILE A 365 20.17 -10.85 24.26
C ILE A 365 19.25 -12.02 24.60
N GLU A 366 19.37 -12.53 25.82
CA GLU A 366 18.53 -13.59 26.36
C GLU A 366 17.29 -13.01 27.02
N ILE A 367 16.13 -13.49 26.59
CA ILE A 367 14.82 -12.99 26.97
C ILE A 367 13.99 -14.14 27.51
N THR A 368 13.43 -13.95 28.70
CA THR A 368 12.54 -14.90 29.37
C THR A 368 11.16 -14.27 29.60
N VAL A 369 10.16 -15.12 29.82
CA VAL A 369 8.78 -14.72 30.10
C VAL A 369 8.24 -15.57 31.25
N SER A 370 7.44 -14.98 32.13
CA SER A 370 6.82 -15.69 33.26
C SER A 370 5.58 -16.50 32.87
N GLU A 371 4.96 -16.14 31.75
CA GLU A 371 3.86 -16.86 31.11
C GLU A 371 4.02 -16.82 29.59
N ARG A 372 3.33 -17.70 28.87
CA ARG A 372 3.43 -17.75 27.41
C ARG A 372 3.01 -16.41 26.82
N LYS A 373 3.85 -15.85 25.97
CA LYS A 373 3.59 -14.60 25.25
C LYS A 373 3.50 -14.87 23.77
N GLU A 374 2.54 -14.26 23.10
CA GLU A 374 2.35 -14.38 21.65
C GLU A 374 2.54 -13.04 20.94
N ASN A 375 2.94 -13.09 19.68
CA ASN A 375 3.11 -11.93 18.80
C ASN A 375 4.08 -10.87 19.37
N LEU A 376 5.29 -11.30 19.70
CA LEU A 376 6.32 -10.41 20.22
C LEU A 376 7.12 -9.77 19.09
N GLN A 377 7.34 -8.46 19.17
CA GLN A 377 8.29 -7.75 18.31
C GLN A 377 9.43 -7.19 19.15
N PHE A 378 10.65 -7.51 18.76
CA PHE A 378 11.88 -6.99 19.34
C PHE A 378 12.46 -5.95 18.39
N VAL A 379 12.70 -4.74 18.88
CA VAL A 379 13.34 -3.68 18.11
C VAL A 379 14.53 -3.14 18.88
N LEU A 380 15.72 -3.25 18.28
CA LEU A 380 16.97 -2.79 18.85
C LEU A 380 17.34 -1.44 18.24
N TYR A 381 17.66 -0.46 19.09
CA TYR A 381 18.17 0.85 18.70
C TYR A 381 19.57 1.06 19.28
N ASP A 382 20.49 1.63 18.51
CA ASP A 382 21.78 2.06 19.03
C ASP A 382 21.66 3.36 19.87
N GLN A 383 22.78 3.84 20.41
CA GLN A 383 22.86 5.08 21.20
C GLN A 383 22.44 6.36 20.44
N SER A 384 22.32 6.31 19.11
CA SER A 384 21.85 7.42 18.27
C SER A 384 20.39 7.28 17.88
N ASP A 385 19.63 6.40 18.56
CA ASP A 385 18.25 6.02 18.25
C ASP A 385 18.06 5.45 16.84
N LYS A 386 19.13 4.96 16.19
CA LYS A 386 19.02 4.30 14.90
C LYS A 386 18.63 2.84 15.11
N LYS A 387 17.60 2.40 14.41
CA LYS A 387 17.14 0.99 14.43
C LYS A 387 18.23 0.09 13.84
N VAL A 388 18.71 -0.86 14.63
CA VAL A 388 19.75 -1.84 14.29
C VAL A 388 19.13 -3.17 13.89
N LEU A 389 18.09 -3.60 14.60
CA LEU A 389 17.47 -4.91 14.41
C LEU A 389 15.96 -4.82 14.67
N SER A 390 15.17 -5.59 13.92
CA SER A 390 13.76 -5.83 14.20
C SER A 390 13.45 -7.31 13.95
N VAL A 391 12.99 -8.03 14.98
CA VAL A 391 12.68 -9.46 14.89
C VAL A 391 11.29 -9.70 15.46
N HIS A 392 10.46 -10.44 14.72
CA HIS A 392 9.18 -10.92 15.22
C HIS A 392 9.28 -12.36 15.71
N ARG A 393 8.58 -12.66 16.80
CA ARG A 393 8.45 -14.01 17.33
C ARG A 393 6.99 -14.33 17.58
N LYS A 394 6.51 -15.39 16.93
CA LYS A 394 5.13 -15.87 17.07
C LYS A 394 4.76 -16.11 18.54
N TYR A 395 5.66 -16.74 19.30
CA TYR A 395 5.49 -16.90 20.74
C TYR A 395 6.82 -17.20 21.45
N ILE A 396 6.85 -16.96 22.77
CA ILE A 396 7.86 -17.45 23.71
C ILE A 396 7.10 -18.19 24.82
N ASP A 397 7.53 -19.42 25.11
CA ASP A 397 7.02 -20.20 26.24
C ASP A 397 7.89 -19.95 27.49
N PRO A 398 7.32 -19.94 28.70
CA PRO A 398 8.06 -19.66 29.93
C PRO A 398 9.14 -20.71 30.26
N SER A 399 9.04 -21.91 29.67
CA SER A 399 10.03 -22.98 29.84
C SER A 399 11.26 -22.86 28.93
N LYS A 400 11.35 -21.82 28.08
CA LYS A 400 12.42 -21.66 27.09
C LYS A 400 12.90 -20.21 27.00
N SER A 401 14.19 -19.99 27.15
CA SER A 401 14.80 -18.71 26.80
C SER A 401 14.73 -18.44 25.30
N PHE A 402 14.44 -17.20 24.93
CA PHE A 402 14.57 -16.70 23.58
C PHE A 402 15.86 -15.90 23.43
N PHE A 403 16.69 -16.27 22.45
CA PHE A 403 17.94 -15.58 22.16
C PHE A 403 17.75 -14.68 20.94
N LEU A 404 17.68 -13.37 21.17
CA LEU A 404 17.71 -12.38 20.11
C LEU A 404 19.16 -12.21 19.63
N ARG A 405 19.52 -12.97 18.59
CA ARG A 405 20.85 -12.94 17.99
C ARG A 405 21.00 -11.70 17.10
N CYS A 406 22.09 -10.96 17.30
CA CYS A 406 22.51 -9.88 16.40
C CYS A 406 23.88 -10.24 15.84
N LYS A 407 24.12 -10.04 14.53
CA LYS A 407 25.41 -10.39 13.90
C LYS A 407 26.58 -9.66 14.56
N GLU A 408 26.33 -8.44 15.03
CA GLU A 408 27.17 -7.67 15.96
C GLU A 408 26.21 -6.81 16.81
N LEU A 409 26.14 -7.04 18.12
CA LEU A 409 25.45 -6.11 19.01
C LEU A 409 26.16 -4.75 18.95
N PRO A 410 25.44 -3.61 19.08
CA PRO A 410 26.07 -2.30 19.10
C PRO A 410 27.25 -2.27 20.07
N ASN A 411 28.39 -1.73 19.64
CA ASN A 411 29.59 -1.60 20.48
C ASN A 411 29.46 -0.52 21.57
N SER A 412 28.26 0.01 21.78
CA SER A 412 27.88 1.07 22.71
C SER A 412 26.60 0.69 23.45
N ASN A 413 26.14 1.53 24.37
CA ASN A 413 24.79 1.42 24.95
C ASN A 413 23.73 1.30 23.86
N TYR A 414 22.66 0.56 24.16
CA TYR A 414 21.56 0.34 23.22
C TYR A 414 20.23 0.22 23.95
N THR A 415 19.15 0.47 23.22
CA THR A 415 17.78 0.34 23.70
C THR A 415 17.11 -0.84 23.02
N LEU A 416 16.66 -1.82 23.80
CA LEU A 416 15.74 -2.85 23.32
C LEU A 416 14.32 -2.45 23.66
N VAL A 417 13.47 -2.37 22.64
CA VAL A 417 12.03 -2.21 22.78
C VAL A 417 11.36 -3.53 22.43
N VAL A 418 10.57 -4.05 23.35
CA VAL A 418 9.78 -5.26 23.15
C VAL A 418 8.30 -4.88 23.13
N PHE A 419 7.61 -5.25 22.07
CA PHE A 419 6.16 -5.14 21.96
C PHE A 419 5.54 -6.53 22.10
N CYS A 420 4.49 -6.66 22.88
CA CYS A 420 3.72 -7.90 23.00
C CYS A 420 2.28 -7.56 23.29
N GLU A 421 1.36 -8.00 22.43
CA GLU A 421 -0.09 -7.86 22.66
C GLU A 421 -0.53 -6.41 23.03
N GLY A 422 0.10 -5.40 22.43
CA GLY A 422 -0.20 -3.99 22.70
C GLY A 422 0.47 -3.40 23.95
N ASN A 423 1.23 -4.18 24.70
CA ASN A 423 2.08 -3.70 25.78
C ASN A 423 3.51 -3.45 25.27
N LYS A 424 4.24 -2.54 25.93
CA LYS A 424 5.61 -2.17 25.59
C LYS A 424 6.53 -2.29 26.81
N ASN A 425 7.59 -3.07 26.66
CA ASN A 425 8.74 -3.06 27.56
C ASN A 425 9.89 -2.30 26.89
N VAL A 426 10.59 -1.46 27.65
CA VAL A 426 11.79 -0.76 27.19
C VAL A 426 12.92 -1.09 28.13
N PHE A 427 14.02 -1.56 27.57
CA PHE A 427 15.23 -1.86 28.30
C PHE A 427 16.37 -1.02 27.74
N THR A 428 16.98 -0.22 28.59
CA THR A 428 18.26 0.41 28.31
C THR A 428 19.35 -0.53 28.78
N VAL A 429 20.16 -1.03 27.87
CA VAL A 429 21.32 -1.87 28.20
C VAL A 429 22.56 -0.99 28.14
N MET A 430 23.18 -0.84 29.30
CA MET A 430 24.49 -0.23 29.43
C MET A 430 25.54 -1.31 29.13
N LYS A 431 26.50 -0.99 28.27
CA LYS A 431 27.67 -1.84 28.10
C LYS A 431 28.69 -1.42 29.17
N ASP A 432 29.09 -2.35 30.02
CA ASP A 432 30.12 -2.14 31.04
C ASP A 432 31.48 -1.79 30.41
#